data_AF-A0A3D0P0K6-F1
#
_entry.id   AF-A0A3D0P0K6-F1
#
_cell.length_a   1.000
_cell.length_b   1.000
_cell.length_c   1.000
_cell.angle_alpha   90.00
_cell.angle_beta   90.00
_cell.angle_gamma   90.00
#
_symmetry.space_group_name_H-M   'P 1'
#
loop_
_entity.id
_entity.type
_entity.pdbx_description
1 polymer ?
#
loop_
_entity_poly.entity_id
_entity_poly.type
_entity_poly.pdbx_seq_one_letter_code
_entity_poly.pdbx_strand_id
1 'polypeptide(L)'
;MNSRTVRDFSVPTDIWPTVERWAKEEGFELLESSGSKRIYRHGSGLIVLPTLLEISAEDGNVHLETWIKSNPINRLLSLFMTPNEIALETGGITFAAARSLARKSVNRLLVHLGQPLIA
;
A
#
# COMPACT_ATOMS: atom_id res chain seq x y z
N MET A 1 -5.43 16.20 -5.68
CA MET A 1 -5.98 15.47 -4.52
C MET A 1 -5.15 14.21 -4.36
N ASN A 2 -4.51 14.00 -3.21
CA ASN A 2 -3.65 12.85 -2.98
C ASN A 2 -4.51 11.59 -2.88
N SER A 3 -4.42 10.72 -3.89
CA SER A 3 -5.14 9.45 -4.01
C SER A 3 -4.52 8.32 -3.20
N ARG A 4 -3.48 8.62 -2.43
CA ARG A 4 -2.67 7.67 -1.67
C ARG A 4 -2.77 7.97 -0.19
N THR A 5 -2.75 6.91 0.61
CA THR A 5 -2.63 7.03 2.05
C THR A 5 -1.15 7.10 2.40
N VAL A 6 -0.77 8.17 3.10
CA VAL A 6 0.62 8.49 3.42
C VAL A 6 0.85 8.34 4.92
N ARG A 7 1.98 7.76 5.31
CA ARG A 7 2.48 7.73 6.69
C ARG A 7 3.94 8.13 6.68
N ASP A 8 4.23 9.20 7.38
CA ASP A 8 5.59 9.67 7.66
C ASP A 8 5.92 9.37 9.12
N PHE A 9 7.07 8.74 9.35
CA PHE A 9 7.54 8.42 10.69
C PHE A 9 9.05 8.22 10.71
N SER A 10 9.63 8.29 11.90
CA SER A 10 11.06 8.05 12.09
C SER A 10 11.29 6.76 12.87
N VAL A 11 12.25 5.95 12.42
CA VAL A 11 12.67 4.71 13.06
C VAL A 11 14.20 4.71 13.16
N PRO A 12 14.78 4.50 14.36
CA PRO A 12 16.23 4.59 14.56
C PRO A 12 17.02 3.39 14.02
N THR A 13 16.34 2.43 13.39
CA THR A 13 16.90 1.16 12.93
C THR A 13 16.57 0.93 11.47
N ASP A 14 17.41 0.15 10.79
CA ASP A 14 17.11 -0.33 9.43
C ASP A 14 15.79 -1.12 9.42
N ILE A 15 14.83 -0.64 8.63
CA ILE A 15 13.49 -1.21 8.52
C ILE A 15 13.42 -2.34 7.49
N TRP A 16 14.38 -2.44 6.57
CA TRP A 16 14.27 -3.32 5.41
C TRP A 16 14.14 -4.80 5.75
N PRO A 17 14.85 -5.37 6.74
CA PRO A 17 14.65 -6.76 7.13
C PRO A 17 13.22 -7.03 7.63
N THR A 18 12.63 -6.07 8.35
CA THR A 18 11.25 -6.17 8.84
C THR A 18 10.25 -6.08 7.68
N VAL A 19 10.45 -5.14 6.76
CA VAL A 19 9.63 -4.98 5.56
C VAL A 19 9.68 -6.23 4.68
N GLU A 20 10.86 -6.79 4.44
CA GLU A 20 11.01 -7.99 3.59
C GLU A 20 10.32 -9.22 4.17
N ARG A 21 10.42 -9.41 5.49
CA ARG A 21 9.72 -10.49 6.19
C ARG A 21 8.20 -10.29 6.11
N TRP A 22 7.72 -9.10 6.45
CA TRP A 22 6.30 -8.75 6.34
C TRP A 22 5.76 -8.98 4.93
N ALA A 23 6.52 -8.58 3.90
CA ALA A 23 6.11 -8.75 2.52
C ALA A 23 5.92 -10.22 2.15
N LYS A 24 6.83 -11.11 2.59
CA LYS A 24 6.70 -12.56 2.38
C LYS A 24 5.51 -13.16 3.13
N GLU A 25 5.29 -12.75 4.37
CA GLU A 25 4.19 -13.26 5.23
C GLU A 25 2.81 -12.84 4.71
N GLU A 26 2.68 -11.59 4.23
CA GLU A 26 1.43 -11.06 3.68
C GLU A 26 1.26 -11.30 2.17
N GLY A 27 2.23 -11.94 1.49
CA GLY A 27 2.15 -12.24 0.06
C GLY A 27 2.35 -11.05 -0.88
N PHE A 28 3.07 -10.02 -0.43
CA PHE A 28 3.49 -8.90 -1.27
C PHE A 28 4.72 -9.26 -2.12
N GLU A 29 4.64 -8.98 -3.41
CA GLU A 29 5.74 -9.11 -4.37
C GLU A 29 6.52 -7.80 -4.47
N LEU A 30 7.86 -7.86 -4.48
CA LEU A 30 8.72 -6.72 -4.76
C LEU A 30 8.69 -6.41 -6.27
N LEU A 31 8.32 -5.19 -6.64
CA LEU A 31 8.28 -4.73 -8.03
C LEU A 31 9.51 -3.90 -8.40
N GLU A 32 9.96 -3.04 -7.49
CA GLU A 32 11.06 -2.12 -7.72
C GLU A 32 11.87 -1.95 -6.43
N SER A 33 13.19 -1.83 -6.57
CA SER A 33 14.11 -1.57 -5.46
C SER A 33 15.25 -0.69 -5.92
N SER A 34 15.37 0.51 -5.35
CA SER A 34 16.44 1.47 -5.61
C SER A 34 16.95 2.05 -4.29
N GLY A 35 18.01 1.49 -3.72
CA GLY A 35 18.70 2.01 -2.53
C GLY A 35 17.76 2.30 -1.35
N SER A 36 17.31 3.56 -1.25
CA SER A 36 16.39 4.08 -0.24
C SER A 36 14.90 3.83 -0.54
N LYS A 37 14.51 3.31 -1.71
CA LYS A 37 13.10 3.15 -2.10
C LYS A 37 12.78 1.74 -2.54
N ARG A 38 11.61 1.23 -2.15
CA ARG A 38 11.06 -0.06 -2.60
C ARG A 38 9.57 0.02 -2.87
N ILE A 39 9.11 -0.67 -3.90
CA ILE A 39 7.69 -0.77 -4.26
C ILE A 39 7.27 -2.23 -4.20
N TYR A 40 6.20 -2.48 -3.46
CA TYR A 40 5.58 -3.79 -3.28
C TYR A 40 4.16 -3.81 -3.83
N ARG A 41 3.71 -4.99 -4.25
CA ARG A 41 2.34 -5.22 -4.72
C ARG A 41 1.75 -6.46 -4.07
N HIS A 42 0.51 -6.35 -3.60
CA HIS A 42 -0.29 -7.47 -3.15
C HIS A 42 -1.57 -7.61 -3.99
N GLY A 43 -1.86 -8.85 -4.37
CA GLY A 43 -2.92 -9.18 -5.31
C GLY A 43 -2.47 -8.99 -6.77
N SER A 44 -2.80 -9.98 -7.59
CA SER A 44 -2.58 -9.96 -9.04
C SER A 44 -3.80 -10.59 -9.73
N GLY A 45 -4.14 -10.12 -10.93
CA GLY A 45 -5.21 -10.68 -11.74
C GLY A 45 -6.28 -9.68 -12.20
N LEU A 46 -7.27 -10.21 -12.91
CA LEU A 46 -8.37 -9.44 -13.52
C LEU A 46 -9.47 -9.09 -12.52
N ILE A 47 -9.61 -9.86 -11.44
CA ILE A 47 -10.73 -9.79 -10.49
C ILE A 47 -10.35 -9.01 -9.21
N VAL A 48 -9.12 -9.16 -8.73
CA VAL A 48 -8.65 -8.52 -7.49
C VAL A 48 -7.94 -7.21 -7.83
N LEU A 49 -8.37 -6.11 -7.21
CA LEU A 49 -7.67 -4.84 -7.34
C LEU A 49 -6.34 -4.89 -6.58
N PRO A 50 -5.20 -4.69 -7.26
CA PRO A 50 -3.90 -4.75 -6.62
C PRO A 50 -3.71 -3.61 -5.62
N THR A 51 -3.20 -3.95 -4.44
CA THR A 51 -2.71 -2.99 -3.44
C THR A 51 -1.23 -2.74 -3.71
N LEU A 52 -0.84 -1.48 -3.78
CA LEU A 52 0.54 -1.05 -3.89
C LEU A 52 0.99 -0.43 -2.57
N LEU A 53 2.24 -0.66 -2.24
CA LEU A 53 2.93 -0.06 -1.11
C LEU A 53 4.29 0.44 -1.60
N GLU A 54 4.52 1.72 -1.50
CA GLU A 54 5.81 2.35 -1.71
C GLU A 54 6.38 2.73 -0.35
N ILE A 55 7.65 2.40 -0.12
CA ILE A 55 8.39 2.78 1.08
C ILE A 55 9.67 3.44 0.62
N SER A 56 9.92 4.66 1.10
CA SER A 56 11.21 5.33 1.00
C SER A 56 11.77 5.52 2.41
N ALA A 57 13.03 5.18 2.63
CA ALA A 57 13.71 5.30 3.91
C ALA A 57 15.10 5.92 3.73
N GLU A 58 15.34 7.05 4.38
CA GLU A 58 16.61 7.79 4.34
C GLU A 58 16.88 8.41 5.72
N ASP A 59 18.09 8.21 6.26
CA ASP A 59 18.53 8.72 7.56
C ASP A 59 17.54 8.46 8.72
N GLY A 60 16.91 7.28 8.71
CA GLY A 60 15.93 6.88 9.72
C GLY A 60 14.54 7.52 9.55
N ASN A 61 14.34 8.37 8.54
CA ASN A 61 13.02 8.88 8.16
C ASN A 61 12.40 7.95 7.13
N VAL A 62 11.14 7.58 7.35
CA VAL A 62 10.40 6.64 6.53
C VAL A 62 9.15 7.34 5.99
N HIS A 63 9.03 7.34 4.67
CA HIS A 63 7.86 7.77 3.93
C HIS A 63 7.18 6.54 3.33
N LEU A 64 5.98 6.24 3.79
CA LEU A 64 5.18 5.12 3.35
C LEU A 64 3.94 5.62 2.62
N GLU A 65 3.77 5.20 1.38
CA GLU A 65 2.56 5.44 0.60
C GLU A 65 1.87 4.12 0.26
N THR A 66 0.55 4.07 0.39
CA THR A 66 -0.23 2.92 -0.05
C THR A 66 -1.50 3.33 -0.77
N TRP A 67 -1.83 2.59 -1.84
CA TRP A 67 -3.01 2.83 -2.65
C TRP A 67 -3.46 1.56 -3.35
N ILE A 68 -4.73 1.54 -3.73
CA ILE A 68 -5.28 0.50 -4.61
C ILE A 68 -5.25 1.04 -6.03
N LYS A 69 -4.63 0.28 -6.95
CA LYS A 69 -4.62 0.64 -8.38
C LYS A 69 -5.83 0.02 -9.07
N SER A 70 -6.62 0.85 -9.73
CA SER A 70 -7.74 0.37 -10.54
C SER A 70 -7.22 -0.34 -11.80
N ASN A 71 -7.89 -1.41 -12.21
CA ASN A 71 -7.60 -2.11 -13.47
C ASN A 71 -8.39 -1.42 -14.61
N PRO A 72 -7.80 -1.23 -15.81
CA PRO A 72 -8.48 -0.69 -16.99
C PRO A 72 -9.84 -1.35 -17.32
N ILE A 73 -10.03 -2.64 -17.02
CA ILE A 73 -11.35 -3.30 -17.21
C ILE A 73 -12.42 -2.72 -16.30
N ASN A 74 -12.10 -2.49 -15.02
CA ASN A 74 -13.05 -1.87 -14.09
C ASN A 74 -13.34 -0.42 -14.49
N ARG A 75 -12.35 0.27 -15.06
CA ARG A 75 -12.56 1.61 -15.65
C ARG A 75 -13.49 1.52 -16.84
N LEU A 76 -13.32 0.56 -17.75
CA LEU A 76 -14.21 0.36 -18.89
C LEU A 76 -15.66 0.04 -18.47
N LEU A 77 -15.84 -0.90 -17.53
CA LEU A 77 -17.17 -1.28 -17.01
C LEU A 77 -17.88 -0.15 -16.26
N SER A 78 -17.13 0.77 -15.67
CA SER A 78 -17.66 1.97 -15.01
C SER A 78 -17.74 3.19 -15.93
N LEU A 79 -17.61 3.02 -17.26
CA LEU A 79 -17.60 4.11 -18.24
C LEU A 79 -16.58 5.22 -17.89
N PHE A 80 -15.40 4.79 -17.44
CA PHE A 80 -14.26 5.60 -17.01
C PHE A 80 -14.49 6.48 -15.78
N MET A 81 -15.60 6.32 -15.06
CA MET A 81 -15.88 7.06 -13.82
C MET A 81 -15.01 6.60 -12.64
N THR A 82 -14.43 5.39 -12.69
CA THR A 82 -13.52 4.92 -11.63
C THR A 82 -12.14 5.59 -11.74
N PRO A 83 -11.64 6.21 -10.65
CA PRO A 83 -10.31 6.84 -10.64
C PRO A 83 -9.19 5.81 -10.75
N ASN A 84 -8.04 6.24 -11.28
CA ASN A 84 -6.88 5.36 -11.49
C ASN A 84 -6.31 4.80 -10.18
N GLU A 85 -6.34 5.60 -9.11
CA GLU A 85 -5.82 5.28 -7.79
C GLU A 85 -6.89 5.54 -6.72
N ILE A 86 -6.94 4.70 -5.71
CA ILE A 86 -7.92 4.77 -4.62
C ILE A 86 -7.18 4.72 -3.27
N ALA A 87 -7.40 5.74 -2.44
CA ALA A 87 -6.84 5.83 -1.09
C ALA A 87 -7.50 4.82 -0.13
N LEU A 88 -6.78 4.47 0.94
CA LEU A 88 -7.28 3.55 1.97
C LEU A 88 -8.10 4.26 3.05
N GLU A 89 -7.86 5.56 3.31
CA GLU A 89 -8.38 6.27 4.49
C GLU A 89 -9.87 6.62 4.43
N THR A 90 -10.49 6.80 3.26
CA THR A 90 -11.95 7.05 3.19
C THR A 90 -12.51 7.00 1.77
N GLY A 91 -13.76 6.56 1.64
CA GLY A 91 -14.57 6.56 0.42
C GLY A 91 -15.85 5.74 0.62
N GLY A 92 -16.89 5.98 -0.20
CA GLY A 92 -18.17 5.26 -0.13
C GLY A 92 -18.06 3.73 -0.28
N ILE A 93 -19.20 3.04 -0.31
CA ILE A 93 -19.28 1.56 -0.34
C ILE A 93 -18.47 0.89 -1.47
N THR A 94 -18.17 1.63 -2.54
CA THR A 94 -17.35 1.18 -3.65
C THR A 94 -15.94 0.84 -3.17
N PHE A 95 -15.54 -0.43 -3.30
CA PHE A 95 -14.24 -1.00 -2.92
C PHE A 95 -13.96 -1.10 -1.40
N ALA A 96 -14.99 -1.02 -0.56
CA ALA A 96 -14.83 -1.13 0.90
C ALA A 96 -14.10 -2.41 1.35
N ALA A 97 -14.40 -3.55 0.72
CA ALA A 97 -13.72 -4.82 1.02
C ALA A 97 -12.22 -4.78 0.66
N ALA A 98 -11.87 -4.23 -0.50
CA ALA A 98 -10.48 -4.09 -0.93
C ALA A 98 -9.70 -3.14 0.00
N ARG A 99 -10.30 -2.00 0.39
CA ARG A 99 -9.70 -1.09 1.39
C ARG A 99 -9.52 -1.78 2.75
N SER A 100 -10.51 -2.56 3.20
CA SER A 100 -10.40 -3.29 4.46
C SER A 100 -9.25 -4.30 4.46
N LEU A 101 -9.08 -5.03 3.35
CA LEU A 101 -7.99 -6.00 3.21
C LEU A 101 -6.63 -5.30 3.17
N ALA A 102 -6.51 -4.24 2.36
CA ALA A 102 -5.29 -3.44 2.24
C ALA A 102 -4.90 -2.78 3.58
N ARG A 103 -5.87 -2.21 4.31
CA ARG A 103 -5.61 -1.65 5.65
C ARG A 103 -5.13 -2.71 6.62
N LYS A 104 -5.74 -3.91 6.62
CA LYS A 104 -5.34 -5.00 7.52
C LYS A 104 -3.88 -5.41 7.29
N SER A 105 -3.44 -5.58 6.05
CA SER A 105 -2.06 -5.99 5.76
C SER A 105 -1.05 -4.88 6.05
N VAL A 106 -1.34 -3.63 5.68
CA VAL A 106 -0.48 -2.48 5.98
C VAL A 106 -0.41 -2.21 7.49
N ASN A 107 -1.51 -2.36 8.22
CA ASN A 107 -1.52 -2.21 9.68
C ASN A 107 -0.63 -3.25 10.37
N ARG A 108 -0.50 -4.46 9.84
CA ARG A 108 0.47 -5.43 10.38
C ARG A 108 1.91 -4.94 10.23
N LEU A 109 2.26 -4.33 9.10
CA LEU A 109 3.58 -3.70 8.93
C LEU A 109 3.77 -2.60 9.97
N LEU A 110 2.80 -1.70 10.11
CA LEU A 110 2.86 -0.59 11.05
C LEU A 110 3.02 -1.07 12.50
N VAL A 111 2.35 -2.15 12.90
CA VAL A 111 2.56 -2.78 14.21
C VAL A 111 4.02 -3.27 14.37
N HIS A 112 4.58 -3.94 13.36
CA HIS A 112 5.98 -4.39 13.43
C HIS A 112 6.99 -3.24 13.48
N LEU A 113 6.64 -2.08 12.94
CA LEU A 113 7.44 -0.86 12.97
C LEU A 113 7.14 0.04 14.19
N GLY A 114 6.21 -0.36 15.06
CA GLY A 114 5.80 0.42 16.24
C GLY A 114 5.05 1.71 15.92
N GLN A 115 4.35 1.76 14.78
CA GLN A 115 3.72 2.97 14.24
C GLN A 115 2.19 2.99 14.40
N PRO A 116 1.55 4.18 14.36
CA PRO A 116 0.10 4.32 14.39
C PRO A 116 -0.57 3.66 13.18
N LEU A 117 -1.75 3.07 13.41
CA LEU A 117 -2.51 2.36 12.38
C LEU A 117 -3.25 3.30 11.41
N ILE A 118 -3.60 2.78 10.24
CA ILE A 118 -4.52 3.40 9.29
C ILE A 118 -5.96 3.00 9.68
N ALA A 119 -6.82 4.02 9.84
CA ALA A 119 -8.22 3.89 10.25
C ALA A 119 -9.12 3.31 9.14
#